data_AF-A0A0M0BNU9-F1
#
_entry.id   AF-A0A0M0BNU9-F1
#
_cell.length_a   1.000
_cell.length_b   1.000
_cell.length_c   1.000
_cell.angle_alpha   90.00
_cell.angle_beta   90.00
_cell.angle_gamma   90.00
#
_symmetry.space_group_name_H-M   'P 1'
#
loop_
_entity.id
_entity.type
_entity.pdbx_description
1 polymer ?
#
loop_
_entity_poly.entity_id
_entity_poly.type
_entity_poly.pdbx_seq_one_letter_code
_entity_poly.pdbx_strand_id
1 'polypeptide(L)'
;MLTLILAEAALETIPEELWSHASVRRHSKRRRKSPKQLILDRSLHHLAMKRIGNDLKRGRPDITHFVLLEALGSPLNKEKLLRVYVHTNQDYIITINPVTRLPKNYTQFIGLMEQLFEHEKVPHEGETLLDLKHKTLQQFFSETKPSYVLAFSTQGKSKTIQDVVSVIQPMKNPTVIIGGFAHEHFKEETARRANEIVSVDSEMLEAWTLTSRLIYEYEKSISLPTKRLHKPC
;
A
#
# COMPACT_ATOMS: atom_id res chain seq x y z
N MET A 1 -11.71 4.47 -14.10
CA MET A 1 -11.52 4.01 -12.70
C MET A 1 -10.03 3.77 -12.53
N LEU A 2 -9.45 4.35 -11.49
CA LEU A 2 -8.03 4.22 -11.19
C LEU A 2 -7.80 3.02 -10.28
N THR A 3 -6.77 2.23 -10.58
CA THR A 3 -6.25 1.22 -9.65
C THR A 3 -4.94 1.72 -9.05
N LEU A 4 -4.88 1.79 -7.72
CA LEU A 4 -3.67 2.13 -6.96
C LEU A 4 -3.13 0.88 -6.28
N ILE A 5 -1.84 0.62 -6.44
CA ILE A 5 -1.14 -0.48 -5.77
C ILE A 5 0.02 0.09 -4.98
N LEU A 6 -0.01 -0.16 -3.67
CA LEU A 6 1.16 0.04 -2.83
C LEU A 6 2.02 -1.23 -2.92
N ALA A 7 3.14 -1.19 -3.63
CA ALA A 7 3.95 -2.36 -3.93
C ALA A 7 5.16 -2.53 -3.01
N GLU A 8 5.46 -3.80 -2.70
CA GLU A 8 6.54 -4.21 -1.79
C GLU A 8 6.39 -3.55 -0.41
N ALA A 9 5.16 -3.44 0.06
CA ALA A 9 4.84 -2.82 1.32
C ALA A 9 5.59 -3.47 2.47
N ALA A 10 6.18 -2.64 3.34
CA ALA A 10 6.93 -3.03 4.53
C ALA A 10 6.00 -3.50 5.66
N LEU A 11 5.06 -4.38 5.33
CA LEU A 11 3.99 -4.90 6.15
C LEU A 11 4.03 -6.43 6.12
N GLU A 12 4.48 -7.02 7.22
CA GLU A 12 4.63 -8.46 7.39
C GLU A 12 4.54 -8.83 8.87
N THR A 13 4.27 -10.11 9.16
CA THR A 13 4.41 -10.65 10.51
C THR A 13 5.89 -10.75 10.91
N ILE A 14 6.20 -10.80 12.21
CA ILE A 14 7.59 -10.94 12.67
C ILE A 14 8.19 -12.25 12.12
N PRO A 15 9.31 -12.18 11.38
CA PRO A 15 9.99 -13.36 10.83
C PRO A 15 10.49 -14.32 11.91
N GLU A 16 10.49 -15.62 11.62
CA GLU A 16 10.86 -16.67 12.57
C GLU A 16 12.28 -16.49 13.11
N GLU A 17 13.22 -16.02 12.29
CA GLU A 17 14.61 -15.79 12.68
C GLU A 17 14.74 -14.74 13.81
N LEU A 18 13.71 -13.90 13.99
CA LEU A 18 13.69 -12.84 15.00
C LEU A 18 12.97 -13.25 16.30
N TRP A 19 12.25 -14.37 16.34
CA TRP A 19 11.39 -14.73 17.48
C TRP A 19 12.15 -14.89 18.80
N SER A 20 13.40 -15.35 18.73
CA SER A 20 14.27 -15.54 19.89
C SER A 20 14.84 -14.22 20.46
N HIS A 21 14.79 -13.12 19.69
CA HIS A 21 15.39 -11.85 20.09
C HIS A 21 14.67 -11.22 21.28
N ALA A 22 15.44 -10.63 22.20
CA ALA A 22 14.91 -10.07 23.45
C ALA A 22 13.82 -8.99 23.25
N SER A 23 13.99 -8.10 22.26
CA SER A 23 12.99 -7.07 21.94
C SER A 23 11.66 -7.66 21.46
N VAL A 24 11.72 -8.71 20.63
CA VAL A 24 10.54 -9.43 20.12
C VAL A 24 9.85 -10.18 21.25
N ARG A 25 10.60 -10.94 22.06
CA ARG A 25 10.05 -11.66 23.23
C ARG A 25 9.37 -10.72 24.22
N ARG A 26 9.97 -9.55 24.49
CA ARG A 26 9.39 -8.51 25.35
C ARG A 26 8.09 -7.97 24.75
N HIS A 27 8.07 -7.68 23.45
CA HIS A 27 6.88 -7.19 22.78
C HIS A 27 5.75 -8.23 22.80
N SER A 28 6.05 -9.48 22.44
CA SER A 28 5.14 -10.63 22.52
C SER A 28 4.54 -10.81 23.92
N LYS A 29 5.37 -10.81 24.98
CA LYS A 29 4.89 -10.90 26.37
C LYS A 29 3.95 -9.75 26.73
N ARG A 30 4.27 -8.51 26.31
CA ARG A 30 3.43 -7.32 26.56
C ARG A 30 2.08 -7.41 25.86
N ARG A 31 2.06 -7.92 24.62
CA ARG A 31 0.84 -8.06 23.81
C ARG A 31 0.03 -9.32 24.13
N ARG A 32 0.62 -10.27 24.86
CA ARG A 32 0.05 -11.61 25.14
C ARG A 32 -0.32 -12.36 23.84
N LYS A 33 0.54 -12.23 22.83
CA LYS A 33 0.39 -12.88 21.52
C LYS A 33 1.70 -13.55 21.11
N SER A 34 1.62 -14.59 20.30
CA SER A 34 2.81 -15.22 19.70
C SER A 34 3.52 -14.23 18.76
N PRO A 35 4.86 -14.23 18.65
CA PRO A 35 5.58 -13.42 17.66
C PRO A 35 5.05 -13.59 16.22
N LYS A 36 4.59 -14.80 15.86
CA LYS A 36 3.97 -15.09 14.55
C LYS A 36 2.74 -14.24 14.25
N GLN A 37 1.99 -13.86 15.29
CA GLN A 37 0.75 -13.07 15.16
C GLN A 37 0.99 -11.56 15.21
N LEU A 38 2.23 -11.12 15.45
CA LEU A 38 2.57 -9.71 15.58
C LEU A 38 3.14 -9.17 14.26
N ILE A 39 2.87 -7.90 13.99
CA ILE A 39 3.45 -7.19 12.84
C ILE A 39 4.87 -6.72 13.17
N LEU A 40 5.77 -6.86 12.20
CA LEU A 40 7.12 -6.32 12.28
C LEU A 40 7.05 -4.78 12.20
N ASP A 41 7.52 -4.11 13.26
CA ASP A 41 7.66 -2.65 13.33
C ASP A 41 9.08 -2.26 13.77
N ARG A 42 9.77 -1.44 12.97
CA ARG A 42 11.13 -0.96 13.25
C ARG A 42 11.21 -0.18 14.56
N SER A 43 10.18 0.58 14.92
CA SER A 43 10.12 1.35 16.17
C SER A 43 10.21 0.44 17.41
N LEU A 44 9.79 -0.83 17.28
CA LEU A 44 9.79 -1.81 18.37
C LEU A 44 10.91 -2.86 18.21
N HIS A 45 11.28 -3.19 16.97
CA HIS A 45 12.13 -4.32 16.65
C HIS A 45 13.46 -3.94 16.00
N HIS A 46 13.85 -2.65 15.97
CA HIS A 46 15.07 -2.16 15.32
C HIS A 46 16.31 -3.04 15.56
N LEU A 47 16.61 -3.38 16.83
CA LEU A 47 17.77 -4.20 17.18
C LEU A 47 17.67 -5.64 16.65
N ALA A 48 16.47 -6.22 16.64
CA ALA A 48 16.25 -7.56 16.08
C ALA A 48 16.44 -7.55 14.57
N MET A 49 15.92 -6.54 13.90
CA MET A 49 15.96 -6.41 12.44
C MET A 49 17.37 -6.34 11.86
N LYS A 50 18.39 -5.96 12.64
CA LYS A 50 19.79 -6.02 12.21
C LYS A 50 20.29 -7.45 11.90
N ARG A 51 19.53 -8.49 12.26
CA ARG A 51 19.86 -9.91 12.00
C ARG A 51 19.28 -10.46 10.69
N ILE A 52 18.47 -9.69 9.97
CA ILE A 52 17.83 -10.11 8.73
C ILE A 52 18.31 -9.24 7.57
N GLY A 53 18.30 -9.81 6.37
CA GLY A 53 18.58 -9.07 5.14
C GLY A 53 17.45 -8.08 4.80
N ASN A 54 17.80 -7.08 3.97
CA ASN A 54 16.89 -6.04 3.48
C ASN A 54 16.14 -5.29 4.58
N ASP A 55 16.74 -5.16 5.77
CA ASP A 55 16.08 -4.55 6.92
C ASP A 55 15.58 -3.13 6.58
N LEU A 56 16.34 -2.35 5.79
CA LEU A 56 15.99 -1.00 5.32
C LEU A 56 14.61 -0.90 4.66
N LYS A 57 14.16 -1.93 3.93
CA LYS A 57 12.83 -1.99 3.29
C LYS A 57 11.72 -2.57 4.17
N ARG A 58 12.02 -3.00 5.41
CA ARG A 58 11.11 -3.77 6.26
C ARG A 58 10.63 -2.97 7.47
N GLY A 59 9.56 -3.46 8.11
CA GLY A 59 9.10 -2.97 9.40
C GLY A 59 8.62 -1.53 9.43
N ARG A 60 7.99 -1.06 8.34
CA ARG A 60 7.41 0.30 8.24
C ARG A 60 5.93 0.24 7.85
N PRO A 61 5.08 -0.44 8.66
CA PRO A 61 3.66 -0.56 8.36
C PRO A 61 2.92 0.79 8.47
N ASP A 62 3.53 1.79 9.11
CA ASP A 62 3.06 3.18 9.13
C ASP A 62 2.93 3.79 7.73
N ILE A 63 3.83 3.46 6.80
CA ILE A 63 3.74 3.92 5.40
C ILE A 63 2.44 3.42 4.77
N THR A 64 2.15 2.13 4.95
CA THR A 64 0.90 1.53 4.45
C THR A 64 -0.31 2.17 5.10
N HIS A 65 -0.24 2.42 6.41
CA HIS A 65 -1.31 3.08 7.15
C HIS A 65 -1.65 4.46 6.58
N PHE A 66 -0.66 5.34 6.41
CA PHE A 66 -0.87 6.68 5.87
C PHE A 66 -1.38 6.65 4.43
N VAL A 67 -0.77 5.85 3.55
CA VAL A 67 -1.22 5.71 2.15
C VAL A 67 -2.68 5.28 2.08
N LEU A 68 -3.09 4.29 2.87
CA LEU A 68 -4.47 3.81 2.86
C LEU A 68 -5.44 4.85 3.45
N LEU A 69 -5.05 5.61 4.47
CA LEU A 69 -5.88 6.70 4.99
C LEU A 69 -6.13 7.78 3.93
N GLU A 70 -5.08 8.20 3.23
CA GLU A 70 -5.17 9.18 2.13
C GLU A 70 -6.04 8.65 0.98
N ALA A 71 -5.78 7.42 0.54
CA ALA A 71 -6.48 6.81 -0.58
C ALA A 71 -7.98 6.59 -0.29
N LEU A 72 -8.32 5.96 0.84
CA LEU A 72 -9.71 5.63 1.17
C LEU A 72 -10.51 6.85 1.62
N GLY A 73 -9.85 7.86 2.18
CA GLY A 73 -10.47 9.12 2.60
C GLY A 73 -10.88 10.02 1.42
N SER A 74 -10.29 9.80 0.24
CA SER A 74 -10.45 10.66 -0.93
C SER A 74 -11.88 10.72 -1.49
N PRO A 75 -12.27 11.86 -2.10
CA PRO A 75 -13.47 11.95 -2.91
C PRO A 75 -13.55 10.88 -4.02
N LEU A 76 -12.42 10.53 -4.64
CA LEU A 76 -12.34 9.51 -5.68
C LEU A 76 -12.79 8.12 -5.17
N ASN A 77 -12.34 7.72 -3.98
CA ASN A 77 -12.76 6.46 -3.35
C ASN A 77 -14.24 6.48 -2.97
N LYS A 78 -14.73 7.60 -2.40
CA LYS A 78 -16.15 7.76 -2.03
C LYS A 78 -17.10 7.63 -3.23
N GLU A 79 -16.62 7.94 -4.43
CA GLU A 79 -17.37 7.81 -5.69
C GLU A 79 -17.16 6.44 -6.36
N LYS A 80 -16.49 5.51 -5.68
CA LYS A 80 -16.15 4.16 -6.18
C LYS A 80 -15.33 4.18 -7.48
N LEU A 81 -14.55 5.24 -7.69
CA LEU A 81 -13.69 5.43 -8.86
C LEU A 81 -12.23 5.05 -8.61
N LEU A 82 -11.91 4.59 -7.39
CA LEU A 82 -10.60 4.12 -6.96
C LEU A 82 -10.70 2.66 -6.48
N ARG A 83 -9.77 1.82 -6.90
CA ARG A 83 -9.48 0.52 -6.28
C ARG A 83 -8.11 0.59 -5.64
N VAL A 84 -7.97 0.06 -4.42
CA VAL A 84 -6.71 0.10 -3.68
C VAL A 84 -6.29 -1.33 -3.34
N TYR A 85 -5.04 -1.65 -3.61
CA TYR A 85 -4.40 -2.91 -3.25
C TYR A 85 -3.06 -2.65 -2.55
N VAL A 86 -2.68 -3.56 -1.67
CA VAL A 86 -1.33 -3.57 -1.07
C VAL A 86 -0.66 -4.87 -1.45
N HIS A 87 0.46 -4.81 -2.15
CA HIS A 87 1.35 -5.93 -2.38
C HIS A 87 2.48 -5.86 -1.36
N THR A 88 2.58 -6.84 -0.46
CA THR A 88 3.59 -6.87 0.60
C THR A 88 4.95 -7.34 0.07
N ASN A 89 6.01 -7.16 0.86
CA ASN A 89 7.34 -7.67 0.54
C ASN A 89 7.46 -9.21 0.56
N GLN A 90 6.46 -9.90 1.12
CA GLN A 90 6.32 -11.36 1.19
C GLN A 90 5.28 -11.91 0.20
N ASP A 91 5.03 -11.18 -0.91
CA ASP A 91 4.14 -11.59 -1.99
C ASP A 91 2.72 -11.95 -1.53
N TYR A 92 2.16 -11.17 -0.61
CA TYR A 92 0.73 -11.15 -0.34
C TYR A 92 0.05 -9.94 -0.98
N ILE A 93 -1.15 -10.14 -1.52
CA ILE A 93 -2.05 -9.07 -1.96
C ILE A 93 -3.14 -8.89 -0.92
N ILE A 94 -3.24 -7.67 -0.38
CA ILE A 94 -4.40 -7.21 0.38
C ILE A 94 -5.31 -6.47 -0.58
N THR A 95 -6.53 -6.97 -0.75
CA THR A 95 -7.62 -6.29 -1.44
C THR A 95 -8.44 -5.50 -0.43
N ILE A 96 -8.66 -4.21 -0.70
CA ILE A 96 -9.41 -3.32 0.19
C ILE A 96 -10.75 -2.98 -0.45
N ASN A 97 -11.84 -3.28 0.26
CA ASN A 97 -13.17 -2.85 -0.13
C ASN A 97 -13.28 -1.32 -0.03
N PRO A 98 -13.74 -0.59 -1.07
CA PRO A 98 -13.86 0.87 -1.04
C PRO A 98 -14.68 1.45 0.13
N VAL A 99 -15.60 0.67 0.71
CA VAL A 99 -16.42 1.10 1.86
C VAL A 99 -15.68 1.02 3.21
N THR A 100 -14.49 0.42 3.22
CA THR A 100 -13.70 0.18 4.43
C THR A 100 -13.36 1.48 5.13
N ARG A 101 -13.65 1.54 6.44
CA ARG A 101 -13.22 2.63 7.32
C ARG A 101 -12.03 2.16 8.13
N LEU A 102 -10.82 2.49 7.67
CA LEU A 102 -9.60 2.12 8.40
C LEU A 102 -9.47 2.88 9.73
N PRO A 103 -8.98 2.23 10.79
CA PRO A 103 -8.66 2.91 12.04
C PRO A 103 -7.64 4.03 11.81
N LYS A 104 -7.94 5.24 12.30
CA LYS A 104 -7.00 6.38 12.26
C LYS A 104 -5.87 6.22 13.27
N ASN A 105 -6.12 5.53 14.38
CA ASN A 105 -5.10 5.26 15.39
C ASN A 105 -4.19 4.12 14.91
N TYR A 106 -2.88 4.38 14.89
CA TYR A 106 -1.89 3.41 14.42
C TYR A 106 -1.94 2.07 15.17
N THR A 107 -2.08 2.08 16.50
CA THR A 107 -2.16 0.83 17.29
C THR A 107 -3.38 0.00 16.94
N GLN A 108 -4.52 0.64 16.64
CA GLN A 108 -5.71 -0.06 16.18
C GLN A 108 -5.53 -0.60 14.76
N PHE A 109 -4.88 0.14 13.87
CA PHE A 109 -4.50 -0.33 12.54
C PHE A 109 -3.59 -1.56 12.61
N ILE A 110 -2.58 -1.55 13.48
CA ILE A 110 -1.72 -2.72 13.70
C ILE A 110 -2.54 -3.91 14.20
N GLY A 111 -3.45 -3.72 15.17
CA GLY A 111 -4.34 -4.78 15.62
C GLY A 111 -5.22 -5.37 14.50
N LEU A 112 -5.69 -4.53 13.58
CA LEU A 112 -6.44 -4.95 12.39
C LEU A 112 -5.58 -5.75 11.41
N MET A 113 -4.33 -5.33 11.17
CA MET A 113 -3.40 -6.07 10.32
C MET A 113 -3.01 -7.41 10.95
N GLU A 114 -2.76 -7.47 12.26
CA GLU A 114 -2.54 -8.73 12.99
C GLU A 114 -3.70 -9.71 12.76
N GLN A 115 -4.95 -9.25 12.87
CA GLN A 115 -6.14 -10.07 12.58
C GLN A 115 -6.21 -10.49 11.11
N LEU A 116 -5.86 -9.60 10.18
CA LEU A 116 -5.88 -9.89 8.75
C LEU A 116 -4.86 -10.99 8.38
N PHE A 117 -3.65 -10.95 8.93
CA PHE A 117 -2.66 -12.02 8.71
C PHE A 117 -3.03 -13.33 9.40
N GLU A 118 -3.79 -13.29 10.49
CA GLU A 118 -4.23 -14.47 11.21
C GLU A 118 -5.41 -15.18 10.54
N HIS A 119 -6.38 -14.41 10.02
CA HIS A 119 -7.64 -14.94 9.50
C HIS A 119 -7.78 -14.83 7.98
N GLU A 120 -6.81 -14.21 7.30
CA GLU A 120 -6.80 -13.89 5.87
C GLU A 120 -7.93 -12.95 5.42
N LYS A 121 -8.94 -12.69 6.25
CA LYS A 121 -10.08 -11.82 5.97
C LYS A 121 -10.52 -11.04 7.21
N VAL A 122 -10.91 -9.78 7.00
CA VAL A 122 -11.49 -8.94 8.07
C VAL A 122 -12.69 -8.14 7.54
N PRO A 123 -13.84 -8.14 8.23
CA PRO A 123 -14.18 -9.03 9.35
C PRO A 123 -14.21 -10.50 8.89
N HIS A 124 -13.96 -11.42 9.83
CA HIS A 124 -14.02 -12.86 9.57
C HIS A 124 -15.45 -13.32 9.24
N GLU A 125 -16.45 -12.66 9.83
CA GLU A 125 -17.88 -12.90 9.60
C GLU A 125 -18.53 -11.66 8.98
N GLY A 126 -19.40 -11.88 8.00
CA GLY A 126 -20.11 -10.81 7.27
C GLY A 126 -19.40 -10.37 5.98
N GLU A 127 -19.65 -9.13 5.56
CA GLU A 127 -19.05 -8.57 4.35
C GLU A 127 -17.55 -8.33 4.56
N THR A 128 -16.71 -9.02 3.77
CA THR A 128 -15.26 -8.86 3.83
C THR A 128 -14.84 -7.47 3.38
N LEU A 129 -14.12 -6.76 4.25
CA LEU A 129 -13.58 -5.43 3.99
C LEU A 129 -12.11 -5.48 3.54
N LEU A 130 -11.35 -6.41 4.11
CA LEU A 130 -9.96 -6.69 3.78
C LEU A 130 -9.81 -8.18 3.49
N ASP A 131 -9.22 -8.53 2.35
CA ASP A 131 -8.96 -9.92 1.92
C ASP A 131 -7.47 -10.04 1.58
N LEU A 132 -6.77 -10.94 2.27
CA LEU A 132 -5.35 -11.22 2.12
C LEU A 132 -5.19 -12.54 1.36
N LYS A 133 -4.41 -12.53 0.28
CA LYS A 133 -4.09 -13.74 -0.49
C LYS A 133 -2.61 -13.78 -0.80
N HIS A 134 -1.98 -14.93 -0.60
CA HIS A 134 -0.61 -15.16 -1.04
C HIS A 134 -0.58 -15.23 -2.58
N LYS A 135 -0.04 -14.19 -3.20
CA LYS A 135 -0.06 -13.96 -4.64
C LYS A 135 1.00 -12.94 -5.03
N THR A 136 1.85 -13.31 -6.00
CA THR A 136 2.84 -12.38 -6.54
C THR A 136 2.18 -11.27 -7.35
N LEU A 137 2.86 -10.13 -7.50
CA LEU A 137 2.38 -9.03 -8.33
C LEU A 137 2.14 -9.46 -9.79
N GLN A 138 2.94 -10.40 -10.32
CA GLN A 138 2.76 -10.95 -11.66
C GLN A 138 1.45 -11.76 -11.78
N GLN A 139 1.17 -12.64 -10.82
CA GLN A 139 -0.08 -13.40 -10.79
C GLN A 139 -1.27 -12.45 -10.70
N PHE A 140 -1.17 -11.43 -9.84
CA PHE A 140 -2.19 -10.39 -9.72
C PHE A 140 -2.47 -9.65 -11.03
N PHE A 141 -1.44 -9.27 -11.80
CA PHE A 141 -1.61 -8.63 -13.11
C PHE A 141 -2.16 -9.57 -14.19
N SER A 142 -1.85 -10.86 -14.11
CA SER A 142 -2.40 -11.86 -15.04
C SER A 142 -3.93 -11.98 -14.89
N GLU A 143 -4.44 -11.81 -13.67
CA GLU A 143 -5.87 -11.83 -13.36
C GLU A 143 -6.57 -10.49 -13.64
N THR A 144 -5.97 -9.39 -13.19
CA THR A 144 -6.59 -8.05 -13.26
C THR A 144 -6.46 -7.39 -14.63
N LYS A 145 -5.50 -7.83 -15.44
CA LYS A 145 -5.23 -7.38 -16.81
C LYS A 145 -5.27 -5.85 -16.92
N PRO A 146 -4.35 -5.13 -16.23
CA PRO A 146 -4.27 -3.67 -16.34
C PRO A 146 -4.02 -3.27 -17.80
N SER A 147 -4.68 -2.21 -18.26
CA SER A 147 -4.46 -1.72 -19.63
C SER A 147 -3.15 -0.93 -19.77
N TYR A 148 -2.69 -0.35 -18.66
CA TYR A 148 -1.46 0.40 -18.57
C TYR A 148 -1.00 0.40 -17.10
N VAL A 149 0.29 0.17 -16.86
CA VAL A 149 0.91 0.15 -15.54
C VAL A 149 2.00 1.21 -15.49
N LEU A 150 1.84 2.20 -14.62
CA LEU A 150 2.83 3.23 -14.36
C LEU A 150 3.36 3.08 -12.94
N ALA A 151 4.68 3.11 -12.76
CA ALA A 151 5.30 3.06 -11.45
C ALA A 151 6.05 4.36 -11.14
N PHE A 152 5.97 4.82 -9.90
CA PHE A 152 6.73 5.98 -9.45
C PHE A 152 8.06 5.57 -8.81
N SER A 153 9.15 6.16 -9.29
CA SER A 153 10.49 5.97 -8.74
C SER A 153 11.36 7.16 -9.12
N THR A 154 12.29 7.54 -8.24
CA THR A 154 13.31 8.57 -8.51
C THR A 154 14.25 8.20 -9.67
N GLN A 155 14.29 6.92 -10.06
CA GLN A 155 15.04 6.42 -11.22
C GLN A 155 14.26 6.52 -12.54
N GLY A 156 13.02 7.00 -12.50
CA GLY A 156 12.16 7.13 -13.67
C GLY A 156 12.45 8.36 -14.51
N LYS A 157 11.73 8.48 -15.64
CA LYS A 157 11.75 9.70 -16.45
C LYS A 157 11.07 10.84 -15.69
N SER A 158 11.66 12.03 -15.69
CA SER A 158 11.05 13.20 -15.05
C SER A 158 9.77 13.63 -15.77
N LYS A 159 8.64 13.64 -15.04
CA LYS A 159 7.35 14.16 -15.52
C LYS A 159 6.59 14.79 -14.37
N THR A 160 5.74 15.77 -14.65
CA THR A 160 4.82 16.26 -13.61
C THR A 160 3.72 15.23 -13.33
N ILE A 161 3.06 15.34 -12.18
CA ILE A 161 1.87 14.51 -11.88
C ILE A 161 0.75 14.77 -12.90
N GLN A 162 0.65 15.99 -13.42
CA GLN A 162 -0.31 16.33 -14.47
C GLN A 162 -0.02 15.57 -15.77
N ASP A 163 1.24 15.46 -16.18
CA ASP A 163 1.65 14.67 -17.35
C ASP A 163 1.37 13.18 -17.16
N VAL A 164 1.55 12.67 -15.94
CA VAL A 164 1.21 11.28 -15.61
C VAL A 164 -0.29 11.05 -15.73
N VAL A 165 -1.09 11.95 -15.14
CA VAL A 165 -2.55 11.85 -15.17
C VAL A 165 -3.10 11.95 -16.59
N SER A 166 -2.56 12.81 -17.44
CA SER A 166 -2.99 12.94 -18.84
C SER A 166 -2.79 11.67 -19.65
N VAL A 167 -1.77 10.86 -19.33
CA VAL A 167 -1.52 9.55 -19.94
C VAL A 167 -2.48 8.49 -19.41
N ILE A 168 -2.70 8.42 -18.09
CA ILE A 168 -3.49 7.33 -17.48
C ILE A 168 -5.00 7.57 -17.51
N GLN A 169 -5.48 8.82 -17.51
CA GLN A 169 -6.91 9.15 -17.50
C GLN A 169 -7.70 8.55 -18.68
N PRO A 170 -7.23 8.58 -19.95
CA PRO A 170 -7.97 8.01 -21.08
C PRO A 170 -7.96 6.48 -21.10
N MET A 171 -7.14 5.83 -20.27
CA MET A 171 -7.04 4.37 -20.22
C MET A 171 -8.27 3.75 -19.55
N LYS A 172 -8.69 2.57 -20.02
CA LYS A 172 -9.86 1.86 -19.46
C LYS A 172 -9.62 1.32 -18.04
N ASN A 173 -8.45 0.75 -17.79
CA ASN A 173 -8.06 0.15 -16.51
C ASN A 173 -6.60 0.52 -16.14
N PRO A 174 -6.30 1.82 -15.94
CA PRO A 174 -4.97 2.26 -15.54
C PRO A 174 -4.64 1.77 -14.14
N THR A 175 -3.41 1.33 -13.97
CA THR A 175 -2.84 0.94 -12.68
C THR A 175 -1.62 1.78 -12.40
N VAL A 176 -1.57 2.34 -11.19
CA VAL A 176 -0.43 3.10 -10.70
C VAL A 176 0.18 2.38 -9.51
N ILE A 177 1.51 2.25 -9.52
CA ILE A 177 2.30 1.61 -8.48
C ILE A 177 3.07 2.70 -7.70
N ILE A 178 2.93 2.66 -6.38
CA ILE A 178 3.72 3.45 -5.42
C ILE A 178 4.47 2.47 -4.51
N GLY A 179 5.73 2.76 -4.17
CA GLY A 179 6.51 1.94 -3.24
C GLY A 179 6.01 2.03 -1.80
N GLY A 180 5.79 0.89 -1.16
CA GLY A 180 5.34 0.79 0.24
C GLY A 180 6.46 0.62 1.25
N PHE A 181 7.65 1.10 0.93
CA PHE A 181 8.88 0.91 1.71
C PHE A 181 9.59 2.25 1.92
N ALA A 182 10.43 2.33 2.95
CA ALA A 182 11.08 3.58 3.35
C ALA A 182 12.33 3.93 2.53
N HIS A 183 13.08 2.92 2.09
CA HIS A 183 14.37 3.08 1.40
C HIS A 183 14.46 2.05 0.28
N GLU A 184 15.50 2.17 -0.55
CA GLU A 184 15.78 1.34 -1.74
C GLU A 184 14.84 1.63 -2.92
N HIS A 185 15.08 0.92 -4.03
CA HIS A 185 14.25 0.93 -5.22
C HIS A 185 13.42 -0.35 -5.32
N PHE A 186 12.46 -0.40 -6.24
CA PHE A 186 11.72 -1.62 -6.54
C PHE A 186 12.65 -2.79 -6.87
N LYS A 187 12.24 -4.00 -6.52
CA LYS A 187 12.85 -5.21 -7.09
C LYS A 187 12.74 -5.14 -8.62
N GLU A 188 13.73 -5.70 -9.31
CA GLU A 188 13.75 -5.72 -10.76
C GLU A 188 12.48 -6.36 -11.35
N GLU A 189 11.99 -7.42 -10.70
CA GLU A 189 10.74 -8.09 -11.08
C GLU A 189 9.54 -7.15 -11.06
N THR A 190 9.42 -6.29 -10.05
CA THR A 190 8.35 -5.28 -9.94
C THR A 190 8.52 -4.21 -11.01
N ALA A 191 9.75 -3.69 -11.17
CA ALA A 191 10.05 -2.64 -12.15
C ALA A 191 9.73 -3.07 -13.59
N ARG A 192 10.06 -4.32 -13.96
CA ARG A 192 9.78 -4.90 -15.28
C ARG A 192 8.28 -5.08 -15.59
N ARG A 193 7.39 -4.95 -14.59
CA ARG A 193 5.93 -5.00 -14.81
C ARG A 193 5.34 -3.64 -15.17
N ALA A 194 6.06 -2.55 -14.95
CA ALA A 194 5.62 -1.23 -15.35
C ALA A 194 5.84 -1.02 -16.85
N ASN A 195 4.85 -0.46 -17.54
CA ASN A 195 5.02 0.06 -18.90
C ASN A 195 5.89 1.31 -18.90
N GLU A 196 5.82 2.10 -17.81
CA GLU A 196 6.62 3.29 -17.63
C GLU A 196 6.97 3.50 -16.15
N ILE A 197 8.19 3.98 -15.90
CA ILE A 197 8.66 4.40 -14.58
C ILE A 197 8.91 5.91 -14.62
N VAL A 198 8.31 6.64 -13.69
CA VAL A 198 8.31 8.11 -13.67
C VAL A 198 8.84 8.64 -12.34
N SER A 199 9.71 9.67 -12.41
CA SER A 199 10.03 10.52 -11.27
C SER A 199 9.22 11.80 -11.37
N VAL A 200 8.56 12.21 -10.28
CA VAL A 200 7.73 13.43 -10.27
C VAL A 200 8.33 14.60 -9.51
N ASP A 201 9.48 14.38 -8.90
CA ASP A 201 10.20 15.36 -8.11
C ASP A 201 11.70 15.06 -8.19
N SER A 202 12.53 16.07 -7.93
CA SER A 202 13.97 15.91 -7.77
C SER A 202 14.32 15.19 -6.47
N GLU A 203 13.45 15.29 -5.47
CA GLU A 203 13.61 14.65 -4.17
C GLU A 203 12.70 13.42 -4.01
N MET A 204 13.05 12.54 -3.08
CA MET A 204 12.21 11.41 -2.73
C MET A 204 11.00 11.90 -1.94
N LEU A 205 9.80 11.82 -2.54
CA LEU A 205 8.56 12.10 -1.84
C LEU A 205 8.10 10.90 -1.02
N GLU A 206 7.50 11.19 0.14
CA GLU A 206 6.79 10.18 0.93
C GLU A 206 5.64 9.56 0.13
N ALA A 207 5.42 8.25 0.32
CA ALA A 207 4.43 7.49 -0.44
C ALA A 207 3.00 8.05 -0.30
N TRP A 208 2.64 8.53 0.89
CA TRP A 208 1.33 9.15 1.14
C TRP A 208 1.21 10.52 0.46
N THR A 209 2.27 11.35 0.47
CA THR A 209 2.28 12.64 -0.24
C THR A 209 2.05 12.44 -1.74
N LEU A 210 2.75 11.47 -2.33
CA LEU A 210 2.58 11.11 -3.73
C LEU A 210 1.17 10.59 -4.01
N THR A 211 0.62 9.75 -3.12
CA THR A 211 -0.75 9.23 -3.19
C THR A 211 -1.76 10.37 -3.21
N SER A 212 -1.70 11.31 -2.27
CA SER A 212 -2.64 12.43 -2.17
C SER A 212 -2.58 13.31 -3.42
N ARG A 213 -1.37 13.64 -3.89
CA ARG A 213 -1.18 14.48 -5.09
C ARG A 213 -1.68 13.79 -6.37
N LEU A 214 -1.38 12.51 -6.55
CA LEU A 214 -1.88 11.72 -7.69
C LEU A 214 -3.40 11.69 -7.71
N ILE A 215 -4.02 11.33 -6.58
CA ILE A 215 -5.47 11.20 -6.49
C ILE A 215 -6.13 12.54 -6.76
N TYR A 216 -5.65 13.62 -6.16
CA TYR A 216 -6.21 14.95 -6.38
C TYR A 216 -6.10 15.41 -7.84
N GLU A 217 -4.96 15.16 -8.49
CA GLU A 217 -4.79 15.52 -9.90
C GLU A 217 -5.68 14.64 -10.81
N TYR A 218 -5.86 13.36 -10.48
CA TYR A 218 -6.81 12.49 -11.17
C TYR A 218 -8.25 12.98 -10.98
N GLU A 219 -8.64 13.38 -9.78
CA GLU A 219 -9.96 13.97 -9.49
C GLU A 219 -10.23 15.23 -10.33
N LYS A 220 -9.24 16.13 -10.44
CA LYS A 220 -9.31 17.31 -11.30
C LYS A 220 -9.51 16.93 -12.76
N SER A 221 -8.77 15.95 -13.26
CA SER A 221 -8.83 15.53 -14.68
C SER A 221 -10.22 15.03 -15.11
N ILE A 222 -11.03 14.53 -14.18
CA ILE A 222 -12.41 14.08 -14.43
C ILE A 222 -13.46 15.08 -13.93
N SER A 223 -13.04 16.29 -13.53
CA SER A 223 -13.88 17.36 -12.96
C SER A 223 -14.68 16.91 -11.73
N LEU A 224 -14.13 15.99 -10.92
CA LEU A 224 -14.84 15.44 -9.77
C LEU A 224 -15.19 16.48 -8.70
N PRO A 225 -14.28 17.40 -8.31
CA PRO A 225 -14.60 18.41 -7.29
C PRO A 225 -15.84 19.23 -7.65
N THR A 226 -15.93 19.71 -8.90
CA THR A 226 -17.10 20.46 -9.40
C THR A 226 -18.37 19.60 -9.41
N LYS A 227 -18.29 18.36 -9.91
CA LYS A 227 -19.45 17.44 -9.95
C LYS A 227 -20.04 17.16 -8.56
N ARG A 228 -19.18 17.09 -7.53
CA ARG A 228 -19.61 16.80 -6.15
C ARG A 228 -20.31 17.98 -5.46
N LEU A 229 -19.97 19.22 -5.82
CA LEU A 229 -20.65 20.41 -5.27
C LEU A 229 -22.09 20.55 -5.78
N HIS A 230 -22.39 20.02 -6.97
CA HIS A 230 -23.71 20.08 -7.59
C HIS A 230 -24.57 18.83 -7.38
N LYS A 231 -24.08 17.82 -6.64
CA LYS A 231 -24.91 16.68 -6.26
C LYS A 231 -25.90 17.11 -5.17
N PRO A 232 -27.22 16.91 -5.35
CA PRO A 232 -28.16 17.08 -4.25
C PRO A 232 -27.81 16.11 -3.12
N CYS A 233 -27.89 16.59 -1.88
CA CYS A 233 -27.67 15.82 -0.66
C CYS A 233 -28.61 14.61 -0.57
#